data_AF-A0A4R3KND9-F1
#
_entry.id   AF-A0A4R3KND9-F1
#
_cell.length_a   1.000
_cell.length_b   1.000
_cell.length_c   1.000
_cell.angle_alpha   90.00
_cell.angle_beta   90.00
_cell.angle_gamma   90.00
#
_symmetry.space_group_name_H-M   'P 1'
#
loop_
_entity.id
_entity.type
_entity.pdbx_description
1 polymer ?
#
loop_
_entity_poly.entity_id
_entity_poly.type
_entity_poly.pdbx_seq_one_letter_code
_entity_poly.pdbx_strand_id
1 'polypeptide(L)'
;MVKLTDQEVIRHYELRKQTLTEELSKVEAVLSALTARGTAAKANAKASKAKAGPVKKRKYTRRAQVAQSAPSSPAKAKPEGGWDSKINAALSQIGSGNKEEIVQFLAGKEPGLAPEKIRKAITLRLAVLLKKNKLSGEQAGDQYRYSLA
;
A
#
# COMPACT_ATOMS: atom_id res chain seq x y z
N MET A 1 -3.34 10.05 49.07
CA MET A 1 -3.73 10.60 47.75
C MET A 1 -2.81 11.76 47.44
N VAL A 2 -1.93 11.63 46.44
CA VAL A 2 -1.05 12.72 46.01
C VAL A 2 -1.92 13.69 45.21
N LYS A 3 -2.10 14.90 45.72
CA LYS A 3 -2.78 15.97 44.98
C LYS A 3 -1.75 16.54 44.01
N LEU A 4 -1.87 16.18 42.73
CA LEU A 4 -1.09 16.86 41.69
C LEU A 4 -1.39 18.35 41.80
N THR A 5 -0.34 19.14 41.91
CA THR A 5 -0.46 20.59 41.95
C THR A 5 -0.65 21.13 40.54
N ASP A 6 -1.41 22.22 40.40
CA ASP A 6 -1.64 22.84 39.09
C ASP A 6 -0.31 23.20 38.38
N GLN A 7 0.73 23.50 39.15
CA GLN A 7 2.08 23.76 38.63
C GLN A 7 2.72 22.52 37.99
N GLU A 8 2.55 21.33 38.58
CA GLU A 8 3.05 20.08 37.99
C GLU A 8 2.31 19.73 36.70
N VAL A 9 1.02 20.02 36.64
CA VAL A 9 0.19 19.84 35.45
C VAL A 9 0.67 20.77 34.33
N ILE A 10 0.85 22.05 34.62
CA ILE A 10 1.36 23.03 33.65
C ILE A 10 2.74 22.61 33.13
N ARG A 11 3.66 22.24 34.04
CA ARG A 11 5.01 21.80 33.68
C ARG A 11 5.00 20.57 32.77
N HIS A 12 4.11 19.61 33.04
CA HIS A 12 3.94 18.44 32.19
C HIS A 12 3.49 18.83 30.78
N TYR A 13 2.53 19.73 30.64
CA TYR A 13 2.05 20.19 29.33
C TYR A 13 3.08 21.02 28.58
N GLU A 14 3.86 21.85 29.26
CA GLU A 14 4.96 22.60 28.66
C GLU A 14 6.06 21.67 28.14
N LEU A 15 6.46 20.68 28.94
CA LEU A 15 7.41 19.66 28.54
C LEU A 15 6.88 18.87 27.33
N ARG A 16 5.61 18.47 27.37
CA ARG A 16 4.97 17.75 26.27
C ARG A 16 4.94 18.58 24.99
N LYS A 17 4.67 19.89 25.10
CA LYS A 17 4.70 20.83 23.97
C LYS A 17 6.09 20.89 23.35
N GLN A 18 7.14 20.97 24.17
CA GLN A 18 8.53 20.97 23.70
C GLN A 18 8.87 19.68 22.96
N THR A 19 8.54 18.51 23.53
CA THR A 19 8.80 17.21 22.86
C THR A 19 8.09 17.12 21.51
N LEU A 20 6.82 17.54 21.43
CA LEU A 20 6.08 17.52 20.17
C LEU A 20 6.69 18.45 19.12
N THR A 21 7.20 19.62 19.51
CA THR A 21 7.88 20.52 18.57
C THR A 21 9.20 19.94 18.05
N GLU A 22 9.95 19.24 18.90
CA GLU A 22 11.16 18.53 18.46
C GLU A 22 10.83 17.39 17.48
N GLU A 23 9.79 16.62 17.76
CA GLU A 23 9.32 15.55 16.87
C GLU A 23 8.90 16.11 15.49
N LEU A 24 8.15 17.22 15.47
CA LEU A 24 7.79 17.91 14.23
C LEU A 24 9.03 18.34 13.44
N SER A 25 10.02 18.95 14.10
CA SER A 25 11.25 19.39 13.43
C SER A 25 12.01 18.23 12.77
N LYS A 26 12.00 17.04 13.38
CA LYS A 26 12.62 15.83 12.82
C LYS A 26 11.87 15.33 11.59
N VAL A 27 10.54 15.34 11.64
CA VAL A 27 9.70 14.95 10.50
C VAL A 27 9.90 15.92 9.34
N GLU A 28 9.93 17.23 9.60
CA GLU A 28 10.20 18.25 8.57
C GLU A 28 11.58 18.09 7.94
N ALA A 29 12.62 17.80 8.73
CA ALA A 29 13.96 17.53 8.20
C ALA A 29 13.97 16.31 7.27
N VAL A 30 13.26 15.24 7.63
CA VAL A 30 13.11 14.04 6.78
C VAL A 30 12.35 14.38 5.49
N LEU A 31 11.26 15.13 5.57
CA LEU A 31 10.49 15.57 4.40
C LEU A 31 11.32 16.45 3.48
N SER A 32 12.10 17.38 4.03
CA SER A 32 13.03 18.21 3.26
C SER A 32 14.10 17.37 2.55
N ALA A 33 14.68 16.38 3.24
CA ALA A 33 15.65 15.48 2.63
C ALA A 33 15.05 14.62 1.50
N LEU A 34 13.81 14.13 1.66
CA LEU A 34 13.11 13.35 0.65
C LEU A 34 12.72 14.21 -0.58
N THR A 35 12.26 15.43 -0.35
CA THR A 35 11.90 16.36 -1.45
C THR A 35 13.15 16.82 -2.21
N ALA A 36 14.24 17.16 -1.53
CA ALA A 36 15.53 17.50 -2.15
C ALA A 36 16.12 16.32 -2.95
N ARG A 37 15.97 15.08 -2.48
CA ARG A 37 16.41 13.88 -3.21
C ARG A 37 15.54 13.59 -4.44
N GLY A 38 14.25 13.88 -4.38
CA GLY A 38 13.31 13.75 -5.50
C GLY A 38 13.56 14.75 -6.63
N THR A 39 14.02 15.96 -6.31
CA THR A 39 14.36 16.99 -7.30
C THR A 39 15.76 16.78 -7.91
N ALA A 40 16.75 16.34 -7.11
CA ALA A 40 18.09 16.01 -7.61
C ALA A 40 18.09 14.83 -8.61
N ALA A 41 17.20 13.84 -8.43
CA ALA A 41 17.07 12.70 -9.34
C ALA A 41 16.49 13.08 -10.72
N LYS A 42 15.72 14.19 -10.83
CA LYS A 42 15.18 14.67 -12.11
C LYS A 42 16.15 15.53 -12.91
N ALA A 43 17.17 16.13 -12.27
CA ALA A 43 18.15 16.96 -12.96
C ALA A 43 19.22 16.12 -13.70
N ASN A 44 19.53 14.91 -13.23
CA ASN A 44 20.58 14.06 -13.80
C ASN A 44 20.15 13.14 -14.95
N ALA A 45 18.85 13.11 -15.32
CA ALA A 45 18.35 12.26 -16.40
C ALA A 45 18.31 12.94 -17.78
N LYS A 46 18.69 14.22 -17.89
CA LYS A 46 18.59 15.00 -19.15
C LYS A 46 19.93 15.28 -19.85
N ALA A 47 21.04 14.76 -19.34
CA ALA A 47 22.39 15.05 -19.86
C ALA A 47 23.20 13.78 -20.17
N SER A 48 22.64 12.85 -20.93
CA SER A 48 23.44 11.81 -21.59
C SER A 48 22.80 11.36 -22.91
N LYS A 49 23.33 11.95 -23.99
CA LYS A 49 23.67 11.32 -25.29
C LYS A 49 22.69 10.25 -25.82
N ALA A 50 21.92 10.50 -26.88
CA ALA A 50 22.35 10.77 -28.26
C ALA A 50 23.41 9.77 -28.79
N LYS A 51 22.99 8.99 -29.80
CA LYS A 51 23.70 8.04 -30.68
C LYS A 51 23.81 6.58 -30.21
N ALA A 52 22.86 5.75 -30.65
CA ALA A 52 23.10 4.35 -30.99
C ALA A 52 22.05 3.82 -31.99
N GLY A 53 22.48 3.58 -33.24
CA GLY A 53 22.08 2.59 -34.26
C GLY A 53 20.60 2.20 -34.52
N PRO A 54 20.18 2.02 -35.80
CA PRO A 54 18.86 1.48 -36.13
C PRO A 54 18.83 -0.04 -35.90
N VAL A 55 18.14 -0.49 -34.85
CA VAL A 55 17.91 -1.92 -34.61
C VAL A 55 16.73 -2.41 -35.46
N LYS A 56 17.02 -3.43 -36.26
CA LYS A 56 16.15 -4.06 -37.27
C LYS A 56 14.81 -4.53 -36.69
N LYS A 57 13.76 -4.24 -37.44
CA LYS A 57 12.38 -4.71 -37.29
C LYS A 57 12.33 -6.24 -37.16
N ARG A 58 11.72 -6.76 -36.08
CA ARG A 58 11.13 -8.11 -36.08
C ARG A 58 9.62 -7.97 -36.06
N LYS A 59 9.01 -8.18 -37.23
CA LYS A 59 7.58 -8.46 -37.39
C LYS A 59 7.27 -9.72 -36.58
N TYR A 60 6.56 -9.59 -35.47
CA TYR A 60 5.87 -10.73 -34.88
C TYR A 60 4.46 -10.76 -35.47
N THR A 61 4.20 -11.82 -36.22
CA THR A 61 2.91 -12.09 -36.85
C THR A 61 1.86 -12.34 -35.77
N ARG A 62 0.81 -11.51 -35.83
CA ARG A 62 -0.55 -11.73 -35.34
C ARG A 62 -0.89 -13.22 -35.20
N ARG A 63 -1.27 -13.66 -34.01
CA ARG A 63 -2.23 -14.75 -33.85
C ARG A 63 -3.46 -14.18 -33.17
N ALA A 64 -4.46 -13.86 -33.99
CA ALA A 64 -5.81 -13.60 -33.54
C ALA A 64 -6.37 -14.92 -33.00
N GLN A 65 -6.80 -14.94 -31.75
CA GLN A 65 -7.82 -15.86 -31.29
C GLN A 65 -9.02 -15.02 -30.87
N VAL A 66 -9.94 -14.91 -31.83
CA VAL A 66 -11.33 -14.60 -31.58
C VAL A 66 -12.00 -15.93 -31.23
N ALA A 67 -12.53 -16.04 -30.02
CA ALA A 67 -13.60 -16.96 -29.66
C ALA A 67 -14.32 -16.35 -28.45
N GLN A 68 -15.36 -15.56 -28.74
CA GLN A 68 -16.73 -15.88 -28.38
C GLN A 68 -17.00 -15.88 -26.86
N SER A 69 -17.60 -14.78 -26.44
CA SER A 69 -18.50 -14.65 -25.31
C SER A 69 -19.62 -15.69 -25.31
N ALA A 70 -19.76 -16.44 -24.23
CA ALA A 70 -21.05 -16.79 -23.63
C ALA A 70 -20.85 -17.18 -22.13
N PRO A 71 -21.79 -16.83 -21.23
CA PRO A 71 -21.64 -16.97 -19.79
C PRO A 71 -22.16 -18.32 -19.28
N SER A 72 -21.36 -19.05 -18.49
CA SER A 72 -21.87 -20.18 -17.73
C SER A 72 -21.08 -20.41 -16.43
N SER A 73 -21.75 -20.04 -15.33
CA SER A 73 -21.77 -20.68 -14.01
C SER A 73 -20.47 -20.89 -13.20
N PRO A 74 -20.59 -20.86 -11.86
CA PRO A 74 -19.49 -20.58 -10.97
C PRO A 74 -18.59 -21.80 -10.82
N ALA A 75 -17.48 -21.79 -11.54
CA ALA A 75 -16.41 -22.75 -11.35
C ALA A 75 -15.79 -22.56 -9.96
N LYS A 76 -16.23 -23.40 -9.02
CA LYS A 76 -15.40 -23.90 -7.92
C LYS A 76 -14.03 -24.30 -8.50
N ALA A 77 -12.99 -23.47 -8.35
CA ALA A 77 -11.64 -23.88 -8.72
C ALA A 77 -10.57 -23.01 -8.04
N LYS A 78 -10.18 -23.48 -6.84
CA LYS A 78 -8.82 -23.60 -6.28
C LYS A 78 -8.77 -23.04 -4.85
N PRO A 79 -8.33 -23.84 -3.87
CA PRO A 79 -7.71 -23.28 -2.67
C PRO A 79 -6.34 -22.76 -3.12
N GLU A 80 -6.30 -21.59 -3.78
CA GLU A 80 -5.02 -20.91 -3.95
C GLU A 80 -4.58 -20.46 -2.56
N GLY A 81 -3.67 -21.23 -1.96
CA GLY A 81 -2.87 -20.85 -0.80
C GLY A 81 -1.94 -19.66 -1.11
N GLY A 82 -2.46 -18.67 -1.83
CA GLY A 82 -1.84 -17.41 -2.19
C GLY A 82 -2.45 -16.27 -1.40
N TRP A 83 -1.84 -15.10 -1.54
CA TRP A 83 -2.24 -13.87 -0.86
C TRP A 83 -3.73 -13.53 -0.95
N ASP A 84 -4.42 -13.93 -2.02
CA ASP A 84 -5.84 -13.70 -2.20
C ASP A 84 -6.69 -14.39 -1.11
N SER A 85 -6.37 -15.63 -0.73
CA SER A 85 -7.05 -16.35 0.35
C SER A 85 -6.78 -15.70 1.71
N LYS A 86 -5.55 -15.23 1.93
CA LYS A 86 -5.15 -14.50 3.13
C LYS A 86 -5.91 -13.17 3.27
N ILE A 87 -6.04 -12.42 2.18
CA ILE A 87 -6.79 -11.17 2.13
C ILE A 87 -8.27 -11.43 2.40
N ASN A 88 -8.87 -12.43 1.76
CA ASN A 88 -10.27 -12.78 2.01
C ASN A 88 -10.50 -13.20 3.46
N ALA A 89 -9.63 -14.05 4.03
CA ALA A 89 -9.74 -14.46 5.43
C ALA A 89 -9.57 -13.28 6.40
N ALA A 90 -8.70 -12.32 6.09
CA ALA A 90 -8.55 -11.09 6.85
C ALA A 90 -9.82 -10.23 6.77
N LEU A 91 -10.34 -10.01 5.57
CA LEU A 91 -11.56 -9.23 5.35
C LEU A 91 -12.82 -9.92 5.92
N SER A 92 -12.88 -11.26 5.96
CA SER A 92 -13.97 -11.97 6.63
C SER A 92 -13.95 -11.81 8.15
N GLN A 93 -12.78 -11.59 8.76
CA GLN A 93 -12.68 -11.35 10.21
C GLN A 93 -12.82 -9.87 10.58
N ILE A 94 -12.29 -8.96 9.76
CA ILE A 94 -12.35 -7.52 10.01
C ILE A 94 -13.67 -6.90 9.46
N GLY A 95 -14.31 -7.57 8.50
CA GLY A 95 -15.49 -7.11 7.76
C GLY A 95 -15.14 -6.10 6.66
N SER A 96 -14.61 -4.95 7.06
CA SER A 96 -14.10 -3.93 6.15
C SER A 96 -12.88 -3.26 6.76
N GLY A 97 -11.82 -3.11 5.98
CA GLY A 97 -10.58 -2.60 6.53
C GLY A 97 -9.70 -1.90 5.51
N ASN A 98 -8.83 -1.04 6.04
CA ASN A 98 -7.80 -0.38 5.26
C ASN A 98 -6.68 -1.35 4.92
N LYS A 99 -5.88 -1.01 3.90
CA LYS A 99 -4.70 -1.81 3.53
C LYS A 99 -3.79 -2.07 4.74
N GLU A 100 -3.59 -1.08 5.59
CA GLU A 100 -2.77 -1.13 6.79
C GLU A 100 -3.33 -2.11 7.83
N GLU A 101 -4.65 -2.12 8.04
CA GLU A 101 -5.32 -3.04 8.96
C GLU A 101 -5.21 -4.48 8.48
N ILE A 102 -5.38 -4.71 7.16
CA ILE A 102 -5.21 -6.03 6.55
C ILE A 102 -3.75 -6.50 6.70
N VAL A 103 -2.78 -5.60 6.51
CA VAL A 103 -1.34 -5.90 6.71
C VAL A 103 -1.06 -6.26 8.17
N GLN A 104 -1.58 -5.48 9.12
CA GLN A 104 -1.34 -5.67 10.55
C GLN A 104 -1.93 -7.01 11.03
N PHE A 105 -3.13 -7.33 10.57
CA PHE A 105 -3.79 -8.59 10.86
C PHE A 105 -3.02 -9.78 10.26
N LEU A 106 -2.53 -9.66 9.03
CA LEU A 106 -1.73 -10.72 8.39
C LEU A 106 -0.34 -10.86 9.00
N ALA A 107 0.28 -9.76 9.43
CA ALA A 107 1.55 -9.79 10.16
C ALA A 107 1.41 -10.48 11.52
N GLY A 108 0.26 -10.31 12.19
CA GLY A 108 -0.05 -11.02 13.44
C GLY A 108 -0.24 -12.54 13.26
N LYS A 109 -0.75 -12.97 12.10
CA LYS A 109 -0.93 -14.40 11.78
C LYS A 109 0.34 -15.07 11.24
N GLU A 110 1.20 -14.33 10.54
CA GLU A 110 2.46 -14.83 10.01
C GLU A 110 3.64 -13.93 10.41
N PRO A 111 4.12 -14.04 11.66
CA PRO A 111 5.26 -13.24 12.14
C PRO A 111 6.59 -13.58 11.44
N GLY A 112 6.64 -14.63 10.60
CA GLY A 112 7.81 -15.01 9.82
C GLY A 112 8.04 -14.19 8.54
N LEU A 113 7.05 -13.38 8.10
CA LEU A 113 7.18 -12.53 6.92
C LEU A 113 7.32 -11.06 7.32
N ALA A 114 8.35 -10.41 6.78
CA ALA A 114 8.55 -8.97 6.98
C ALA A 114 7.31 -8.18 6.51
N PRO A 115 6.82 -7.20 7.30
CA PRO A 115 5.61 -6.45 6.99
C PRO A 115 5.70 -5.69 5.65
N GLU A 116 6.91 -5.32 5.24
CA GLU A 116 7.24 -4.77 3.91
C GLU A 116 6.80 -5.68 2.75
N LYS A 117 7.07 -6.99 2.85
CA LYS A 117 6.72 -7.97 1.82
C LYS A 117 5.20 -8.16 1.77
N ILE A 118 4.57 -8.21 2.94
CA ILE A 118 3.12 -8.28 3.11
C ILE A 118 2.46 -7.07 2.43
N ARG A 119 2.91 -5.84 2.71
CA ARG A 119 2.40 -4.61 2.07
C ARG A 119 2.48 -4.66 0.55
N LYS A 120 3.64 -5.05 -0.01
CA LYS A 120 3.84 -5.11 -1.47
C LYS A 120 2.92 -6.13 -2.12
N ALA A 121 2.83 -7.33 -1.55
CA ALA A 121 1.97 -8.39 -2.04
C ALA A 121 0.49 -7.99 -1.99
N ILE A 122 0.04 -7.43 -0.87
CA ILE A 122 -1.35 -6.99 -0.69
C ILE A 122 -1.70 -5.86 -1.64
N THR A 123 -0.83 -4.86 -1.84
CA THR A 123 -1.12 -3.73 -2.76
C THR A 123 -1.43 -4.22 -4.17
N LEU A 124 -0.57 -5.10 -4.70
CA LEU A 124 -0.76 -5.66 -6.03
C LEU A 124 -2.05 -6.50 -6.09
N ARG A 125 -2.32 -7.30 -5.06
CA ARG A 125 -3.48 -8.19 -5.03
C ARG A 125 -4.81 -7.47 -4.82
N LEU A 126 -4.87 -6.47 -3.96
CA LEU A 126 -6.06 -5.62 -3.80
C LEU A 126 -6.44 -4.97 -5.13
N ALA A 127 -5.47 -4.43 -5.88
CA ALA A 127 -5.74 -3.85 -7.19
C ALA A 127 -6.29 -4.89 -8.20
N VAL A 128 -5.77 -6.12 -8.18
CA VAL A 128 -6.26 -7.22 -9.03
C VAL A 128 -7.66 -7.68 -8.60
N LEU A 129 -7.93 -7.77 -7.31
CA LEU A 129 -9.22 -8.22 -6.77
C LEU A 129 -10.33 -7.18 -7.00
N LEU A 130 -10.02 -5.89 -6.88
CA LEU A 130 -10.92 -4.80 -7.27
C LEU A 130 -11.28 -4.88 -8.76
N LYS A 131 -10.28 -5.02 -9.64
CA LYS A 131 -10.54 -5.17 -11.10
C LYS A 131 -11.38 -6.39 -11.45
N LYS A 132 -11.33 -7.44 -10.63
CA LYS A 132 -12.11 -8.67 -10.80
C LYS A 132 -13.48 -8.63 -10.11
N ASN A 133 -13.88 -7.49 -9.53
CA ASN A 133 -15.12 -7.33 -8.75
C ASN A 133 -15.27 -8.36 -7.62
N LYS A 134 -14.15 -8.84 -7.05
CA LYS A 134 -14.16 -9.76 -5.91
C LYS A 134 -14.15 -9.04 -4.56
N LEU A 135 -13.76 -7.77 -4.56
CA LEU A 135 -13.75 -6.87 -3.43
C LEU A 135 -14.42 -5.57 -3.84
N SER A 136 -15.13 -4.95 -2.92
CA SER A 136 -15.61 -3.58 -3.05
C SER A 136 -14.61 -2.64 -2.40
N GLY A 137 -14.35 -1.52 -3.06
CA GLY A 137 -13.44 -0.49 -2.61
C GLY A 137 -14.19 0.82 -2.41
N GLU A 138 -14.31 1.27 -1.17
CA GLU A 138 -15.00 2.51 -0.82
C GLU A 138 -14.01 3.52 -0.26
N GLN A 139 -14.04 4.74 -0.81
CA GLN A 139 -13.22 5.83 -0.29
C GLN A 139 -13.94 6.47 0.90
N ALA A 140 -13.47 6.16 2.11
CA ALA A 140 -13.99 6.73 3.34
C ALA A 140 -13.07 7.86 3.80
N GLY A 141 -13.32 9.07 3.29
CA GLY A 141 -12.48 10.24 3.57
C GLY A 141 -11.12 10.16 2.88
N ASP A 142 -10.04 10.23 3.67
CA ASP A 142 -8.66 10.17 3.17
C ASP A 142 -8.13 8.73 3.03
N GLN A 143 -8.94 7.74 3.41
CA GLN A 143 -8.53 6.33 3.40
C GLN A 143 -9.39 5.49 2.47
N TYR A 144 -8.75 4.49 1.85
CA TYR A 144 -9.40 3.55 0.95
C TYR A 144 -9.69 2.25 1.70
N ARG A 145 -10.98 1.97 1.90
CA ARG A 145 -11.47 0.79 2.61
C ARG A 145 -11.79 -0.31 1.61
N TYR A 146 -11.44 -1.53 1.96
CA TYR A 146 -11.74 -2.71 1.20
C TYR A 146 -12.72 -3.57 1.98
N SER A 147 -13.76 -4.05 1.31
CA SER A 147 -14.72 -5.02 1.84
C SER A 147 -14.92 -6.16 0.83
N LEU A 148 -15.42 -7.29 1.32
CA LEU A 148 -15.88 -8.36 0.43
C LEU A 148 -17.13 -7.85 -0.32
N ALA A 149 -17.11 -8.00 -1.65
CA ALA A 149 -18.24 -7.64 -2.52
C ALA A 149 -19.38 -8.64 -2.40
#